data_AF-H2Y0A3-F1
#
_entry.id   AF-H2Y0A3-F1
#
_cell.length_a   1.000
_cell.length_b   1.000
_cell.length_c   1.000
_cell.angle_alpha   90.00
_cell.angle_beta   90.00
_cell.angle_gamma   90.00
#
_symmetry.space_group_name_H-M   'P 1'
#
loop_
_entity.id
_entity.type
_entity.pdbx_description
1 polymer ?
#
loop_
_entity_poly.entity_id
_entity_poly.type
_entity_poly.pdbx_seq_one_letter_code
_entity_poly.pdbx_strand_id
1 'polypeptide(L)'
;MWSHPKPTCVEHNEWDEWSTWSKCKGRCNSVQERRQRTCRVPGRCPGTNIQRRSCSTTTMNFRGITYTMFENRKNFNNAKLHCESINGTLAMPKNADITEKITEMAQTKNNKVYRNQFYFGLHKQNLREPWLWVDGTRAGTPLSIRGGTRNNDLYHNWKGVEPNNARGDEFCGSLFASSGGWNDIYCD
;
A
#
# COMPACT_ATOMS: atom_id res chain seq x y z
N MET A 1 70.48 10.42 -21.11
CA MET A 1 69.33 9.52 -21.25
C MET A 1 68.18 10.11 -20.46
N TRP A 2 67.15 10.63 -21.13
CA TRP A 2 65.96 11.15 -20.46
C TRP A 2 64.93 10.03 -20.34
N SER A 3 64.63 9.58 -19.13
CA SER A 3 63.56 8.62 -18.86
C SER A 3 62.25 9.39 -18.75
N HIS A 4 61.33 9.20 -19.71
CA HIS A 4 59.96 9.68 -19.55
C HIS A 4 59.20 8.78 -18.55
N PRO A 5 58.47 9.35 -17.58
CA PRO A 5 57.59 8.56 -16.73
C PRO A 5 56.53 7.87 -17.58
N LYS A 6 56.33 6.57 -17.37
CA LYS A 6 55.25 5.81 -18.03
C LYS A 6 53.91 6.46 -17.67
N PRO A 7 52.98 6.67 -18.61
CA PRO A 7 51.64 7.14 -18.29
C PRO A 7 51.00 6.14 -17.34
N THR A 8 50.68 6.57 -16.11
CA THR A 8 49.83 5.78 -15.23
C THR A 8 48.43 5.79 -15.82
N CYS A 9 47.92 4.63 -16.22
CA CYS A 9 46.51 4.50 -16.57
C CYS A 9 45.71 4.84 -15.32
N VAL A 10 45.08 6.01 -15.28
CA VAL A 10 44.07 6.30 -14.25
C VAL A 10 42.92 5.34 -14.52
N GLU A 11 42.71 4.38 -13.62
CA GLU A 11 41.62 3.42 -13.70
C GLU A 11 40.29 4.17 -13.55
N HIS A 12 39.69 4.60 -14.68
CA HIS A 12 38.37 5.22 -14.69
C HIS A 12 37.27 4.17 -14.56
N ASN A 13 37.26 3.46 -13.44
CA ASN A 13 36.22 2.50 -13.06
C ASN A 13 35.01 3.23 -12.44
N GLU A 14 34.66 4.38 -13.01
CA GLU A 14 33.64 5.29 -12.52
C GLU A 14 32.31 5.03 -13.22
N TRP A 15 31.27 4.88 -12.40
CA TRP A 15 29.89 4.94 -12.85
C TRP A 15 29.53 6.37 -13.26
N ASP A 16 28.63 6.52 -14.22
CA ASP A 16 27.89 7.77 -14.43
C ASP A 16 26.85 7.99 -13.30
N GLU A 17 26.14 9.12 -13.40
CA GLU A 17 24.98 9.35 -12.57
C GLU A 17 23.84 8.39 -12.92
N TRP A 18 23.13 7.95 -11.88
CA TRP A 18 21.92 7.17 -12.08
C TRP A 18 20.87 7.96 -12.87
N SER A 19 20.17 7.27 -13.77
CA SER A 19 18.96 7.80 -14.40
C SER A 19 17.90 8.15 -13.35
N THR A 20 16.91 8.96 -13.75
CA THR A 20 15.64 9.06 -13.02
C THR A 20 14.97 7.70 -12.93
N TRP A 21 14.12 7.52 -11.91
CA TRP A 21 13.36 6.29 -11.75
C TRP A 21 12.31 6.14 -12.86
N SER A 22 12.16 4.92 -13.40
CA SER A 22 11.15 4.63 -14.40
C SER A 22 9.74 4.75 -13.82
N LYS A 23 8.73 4.89 -14.70
CA LYS A 23 7.36 4.58 -14.29
C LYS A 23 7.29 3.15 -13.72
N CYS A 24 6.40 2.97 -12.77
CA CYS A 24 6.06 1.67 -12.19
C CYS A 24 5.73 0.65 -13.27
N LYS A 25 6.43 -0.48 -13.29
CA LYS A 25 6.22 -1.55 -14.27
C LYS A 25 6.35 -2.91 -13.60
N GLY A 26 5.38 -3.80 -13.82
CA GLY A 26 5.39 -5.16 -13.27
C GLY A 26 4.06 -5.86 -13.43
N ARG A 27 4.03 -7.15 -13.09
CA ARG A 27 2.78 -7.91 -12.92
C ARG A 27 2.26 -7.71 -11.48
N CYS A 28 0.99 -8.01 -11.24
CA CYS A 28 0.40 -8.00 -9.91
C CYS A 28 1.37 -8.71 -8.93
N ASN A 29 1.78 -8.00 -7.87
CA ASN A 29 2.67 -8.46 -6.78
C ASN A 29 4.18 -8.14 -6.95
N SER A 30 4.60 -7.43 -8.00
CA SER A 30 6.02 -7.06 -8.18
C SER A 30 6.21 -5.74 -8.96
N VAL A 31 5.31 -4.77 -8.74
CA VAL A 31 5.42 -3.47 -9.40
C VAL A 31 6.61 -2.71 -8.84
N GLN A 32 7.65 -2.61 -9.64
CA GLN A 32 8.90 -1.96 -9.29
C GLN A 32 9.14 -0.81 -10.25
N GLU A 33 9.81 0.22 -9.76
CA GLU A 33 10.52 1.16 -10.60
C GLU A 33 11.99 0.75 -10.68
N ARG A 34 12.59 0.98 -11.84
CA ARG A 34 14.01 0.71 -12.10
C ARG A 34 14.71 1.99 -12.50
N ARG A 35 15.98 2.11 -12.11
CA ARG A 35 16.90 3.10 -12.67
C ARG A 35 18.19 2.41 -13.11
N GLN A 36 18.90 3.05 -14.00
CA GLN A 36 20.06 2.48 -14.68
C GLN A 36 21.22 3.47 -14.65
N ARG A 37 22.43 2.94 -14.71
CA ARG A 37 23.68 3.69 -14.82
C ARG A 37 24.59 2.97 -15.81
N THR A 38 25.49 3.67 -16.47
CA THR A 38 26.50 3.10 -17.35
C THR A 38 27.90 3.27 -16.76
N CYS A 39 28.74 2.28 -17.01
CA CYS A 39 30.14 2.32 -16.61
C CYS A 39 30.95 2.90 -17.76
N ARG A 40 31.86 3.85 -17.48
CA ARG A 40 32.74 4.42 -18.51
C ARG A 40 33.57 3.35 -19.23
N VAL A 41 33.98 2.29 -18.52
CA VAL A 41 34.70 1.14 -19.07
C VAL A 41 33.90 -0.14 -18.83
N PRO A 42 33.23 -0.72 -19.84
CA PRO A 42 32.38 -1.90 -19.68
C PRO A 42 33.05 -3.02 -18.87
N GLY A 43 32.37 -3.51 -17.83
CA GLY A 43 32.82 -4.63 -17.00
C GLY A 43 33.81 -4.29 -15.88
N ARG A 44 34.28 -3.04 -15.75
CA ARG A 44 35.25 -2.66 -14.71
C ARG A 44 34.68 -1.99 -13.47
N CYS A 45 33.48 -1.42 -13.55
CA CYS A 45 32.87 -0.78 -12.40
C CYS A 45 32.27 -1.83 -11.43
N PRO A 46 32.49 -1.72 -10.11
CA PRO A 46 31.93 -2.64 -9.14
C PRO A 46 30.42 -2.46 -8.96
N GLY A 47 29.70 -3.57 -8.83
CA GLY A 47 28.25 -3.62 -8.58
C GLY A 47 27.38 -3.67 -9.82
N THR A 48 26.06 -3.55 -9.66
CA THR A 48 25.09 -3.65 -10.76
C THR A 48 24.90 -2.32 -11.48
N ASN A 49 24.54 -2.39 -12.77
CA ASN A 49 24.12 -1.25 -13.59
C ASN A 49 22.60 -0.97 -13.51
N ILE A 50 21.86 -1.81 -12.77
CA ILE A 50 20.41 -1.71 -12.59
C ILE A 50 20.10 -1.74 -11.10
N GLN A 51 19.27 -0.79 -10.65
CA GLN A 51 18.66 -0.80 -9.32
C GLN A 51 17.13 -0.86 -9.45
N ARG A 52 16.49 -1.59 -8.53
CA ARG A 52 15.04 -1.78 -8.46
C ARG A 52 14.54 -1.37 -7.07
N ARG A 53 13.36 -0.75 -6.99
CA ARG A 53 12.63 -0.54 -5.73
C ARG A 53 11.13 -0.69 -5.94
N SER A 54 10.40 -1.02 -4.88
CA SER A 54 8.94 -0.98 -4.89
C SER A 54 8.45 0.45 -5.12
N CYS A 55 7.34 0.59 -5.85
CA CYS A 55 6.73 1.90 -6.13
C CYS A 55 6.39 2.68 -4.85
N SER A 56 6.26 4.03 -4.98
CA SER A 56 5.94 4.97 -3.88
C SER A 56 5.00 4.37 -2.85
N THR A 57 5.53 4.11 -1.66
CA THR A 57 4.78 3.74 -0.46
C THR A 57 4.89 4.87 0.55
N THR A 58 3.80 5.19 1.23
CA THR A 58 3.87 5.98 2.48
C THR A 58 3.96 5.01 3.63
N THR A 59 4.90 5.23 4.56
CA THR A 59 5.01 4.42 5.77
C THR A 59 4.96 5.34 7.00
N MET A 60 4.28 4.88 8.05
CA MET A 60 4.32 5.51 9.37
C MET A 60 4.46 4.44 10.45
N ASN A 61 4.94 4.85 11.63
CA ASN A 61 4.90 4.03 12.84
C ASN A 61 3.96 4.67 13.84
N PHE A 62 3.05 3.88 14.43
CA PHE A 62 2.16 4.36 15.48
C PHE A 62 1.97 3.26 16.53
N ARG A 63 2.29 3.57 17.79
CA ARG A 63 2.21 2.65 18.94
C ARG A 63 2.86 1.27 18.69
N GLY A 64 4.04 1.27 18.07
CA GLY A 64 4.80 0.04 17.78
C GLY A 64 4.32 -0.75 16.55
N ILE A 65 3.33 -0.25 15.81
CA ILE A 65 2.86 -0.86 14.57
C ILE A 65 3.32 -0.03 13.38
N THR A 66 3.92 -0.69 12.38
CA THR A 66 4.27 -0.08 11.10
C THR A 66 3.10 -0.21 10.12
N TYR A 67 2.64 0.92 9.59
CA TYR A 67 1.61 0.97 8.56
C TYR A 67 2.26 1.41 7.26
N THR A 68 1.96 0.68 6.18
CA THR A 68 2.43 1.00 4.83
C THR A 68 1.25 1.08 3.88
N MET A 69 1.15 2.19 3.17
CA MET A 69 0.14 2.42 2.15
C MET A 69 0.74 2.20 0.77
N PHE A 70 0.05 1.42 -0.05
CA PHE A 70 0.44 1.08 -1.41
C PHE A 70 -0.50 1.77 -2.40
N GLU A 71 0.05 2.51 -3.35
CA GLU A 71 -0.74 3.24 -4.36
C GLU A 71 -1.19 2.34 -5.52
N ASN A 72 -0.54 1.18 -5.70
CA ASN A 72 -0.90 0.24 -6.73
C ASN A 72 -2.28 -0.39 -6.45
N ARG A 73 -3.24 -0.10 -7.33
CA ARG A 73 -4.57 -0.73 -7.26
C ARG A 73 -4.45 -2.25 -7.36
N LYS A 74 -5.09 -2.90 -6.41
CA LYS A 74 -5.26 -4.36 -6.29
C LYS A 74 -6.68 -4.59 -5.80
N ASN A 75 -7.24 -5.72 -6.17
CA ASN A 75 -8.44 -6.20 -5.50
C ASN A 75 -8.12 -6.66 -4.07
N PHE A 76 -9.13 -6.86 -3.25
CA PHE A 76 -8.97 -7.16 -1.82
C PHE A 76 -8.07 -8.38 -1.60
N ASN A 77 -8.34 -9.47 -2.32
CA ASN A 77 -7.59 -10.72 -2.17
C ASN A 77 -6.11 -10.55 -2.54
N ASN A 78 -5.80 -9.88 -3.64
CA ASN A 78 -4.41 -9.61 -4.03
C ASN A 78 -3.72 -8.59 -3.11
N ALA A 79 -4.47 -7.67 -2.50
CA ALA A 79 -3.94 -6.74 -1.50
C ALA A 79 -3.61 -7.49 -0.20
N LYS A 80 -4.49 -8.39 0.26
CA LYS A 80 -4.27 -9.29 1.40
C LYS A 80 -3.02 -10.15 1.21
N LEU A 81 -2.93 -10.86 0.08
CA LEU A 81 -1.75 -11.67 -0.26
C LEU A 81 -0.46 -10.86 -0.31
N HIS A 82 -0.53 -9.61 -0.78
CA HIS A 82 0.64 -8.74 -0.81
C HIS A 82 1.12 -8.36 0.60
N CYS A 83 0.22 -7.95 1.48
CA CYS A 83 0.56 -7.65 2.87
C CYS A 83 1.13 -8.89 3.59
N GLU A 84 0.54 -10.07 3.37
CA GLU A 84 1.04 -11.35 3.91
C GLU A 84 2.45 -11.67 3.40
N SER A 85 2.75 -11.39 2.13
CA SER A 85 4.07 -11.62 1.54
C SER A 85 5.21 -10.78 2.15
N ILE A 86 4.86 -9.73 2.90
CA ILE A 86 5.80 -8.86 3.62
C ILE A 86 5.67 -8.99 5.14
N ASN A 87 5.18 -10.15 5.62
CA ASN A 87 4.95 -10.45 7.03
C ASN A 87 4.04 -9.43 7.75
N GLY A 88 3.09 -8.86 7.01
CA GLY A 88 2.07 -7.97 7.53
C GLY A 88 0.66 -8.49 7.25
N THR A 89 -0.32 -7.64 7.52
CA THR A 89 -1.73 -7.87 7.16
C THR A 89 -2.29 -6.61 6.50
N LEU A 90 -3.46 -6.71 5.87
CA LEU A 90 -4.23 -5.49 5.60
C LEU A 90 -4.48 -4.75 6.91
N ALA A 91 -4.43 -3.41 6.87
CA ALA A 91 -4.53 -2.58 8.05
C ALA A 91 -5.90 -2.72 8.74
N MET A 92 -5.93 -2.75 10.06
CA MET A 92 -7.16 -2.89 10.85
C MET A 92 -7.30 -1.66 11.77
N PRO A 93 -7.85 -0.53 11.30
CA PRO A 93 -8.08 0.66 12.11
C PRO A 93 -9.23 0.43 13.10
N LYS A 94 -8.93 -0.25 14.22
CA LYS A 94 -9.93 -0.65 15.24
C LYS A 94 -10.27 0.46 16.24
N ASN A 95 -9.79 1.69 16.05
CA ASN A 95 -10.13 2.85 16.87
C ASN A 95 -9.91 4.17 16.11
N ALA A 96 -10.41 5.26 16.69
CA ALA A 96 -10.34 6.61 16.11
C ALA A 96 -8.90 7.10 15.90
N ASP A 97 -7.99 6.89 16.87
CA ASP A 97 -6.59 7.32 16.76
C ASP A 97 -5.90 6.73 15.52
N ILE A 98 -6.05 5.42 15.29
CA ILE A 98 -5.45 4.75 14.14
C ILE A 98 -6.14 5.19 12.85
N THR A 99 -7.47 5.33 12.85
CA THR A 99 -8.22 5.85 11.69
C THR A 99 -7.72 7.23 11.28
N GLU A 100 -7.53 8.14 12.23
CA GLU A 100 -6.99 9.48 11.98
C GLU A 100 -5.61 9.39 11.32
N LYS A 101 -4.69 8.60 11.87
CA LYS A 101 -3.32 8.47 11.35
C LYS A 101 -3.26 7.84 9.97
N ILE A 102 -4.05 6.81 9.69
CA ILE A 102 -4.14 6.21 8.35
C ILE A 102 -4.78 7.21 7.36
N THR A 103 -5.73 8.02 7.82
CA THR A 103 -6.34 9.07 6.99
C THR A 103 -5.33 10.14 6.63
N GLU A 104 -4.51 10.60 7.58
CA GLU A 104 -3.41 11.54 7.33
C GLU A 104 -2.45 10.97 6.26
N MET A 105 -2.01 9.71 6.41
CA MET A 105 -1.19 9.04 5.40
C MET A 105 -1.85 9.04 4.02
N ALA A 106 -3.13 8.72 3.93
CA ALA A 106 -3.89 8.65 2.69
C ALA A 106 -4.00 10.02 1.99
N GLN A 107 -4.06 11.10 2.76
CA GLN A 107 -4.12 12.46 2.24
C GLN A 107 -2.79 12.96 1.66
N THR A 108 -1.65 12.46 2.15
CA THR A 108 -0.31 12.93 1.72
C THR A 108 0.05 12.62 0.26
N LYS A 109 -0.64 11.68 -0.41
CA LYS A 109 -0.18 11.10 -1.69
C LYS A 109 -1.01 11.42 -2.93
N ASN A 110 -2.18 12.06 -2.84
CA ASN A 110 -2.92 12.46 -4.05
C ASN A 110 -4.03 13.48 -3.75
N ASN A 111 -3.68 14.77 -3.88
CA ASN A 111 -4.53 15.93 -4.16
C ASN A 111 -6.02 15.80 -3.77
N LYS A 112 -6.35 15.61 -2.48
CA LYS A 112 -7.72 15.69 -1.92
C LYS A 112 -8.84 15.13 -2.83
N VAL A 113 -8.60 14.08 -3.61
CA VAL A 113 -9.63 13.54 -4.50
C VAL A 113 -10.57 12.74 -3.62
N TYR A 114 -11.73 13.32 -3.30
CA TYR A 114 -12.76 12.75 -2.42
C TYR A 114 -13.23 11.33 -2.78
N ARG A 115 -12.85 10.82 -3.97
CA ARG A 115 -13.18 9.48 -4.46
C ARG A 115 -12.08 8.44 -4.25
N ASN A 116 -10.91 8.82 -3.76
CA ASN A 116 -9.84 7.85 -3.49
C ASN A 116 -10.24 7.00 -2.28
N GLN A 117 -10.30 5.68 -2.51
CA GLN A 117 -10.64 4.68 -1.51
C GLN A 117 -9.52 3.64 -1.47
N PHE A 118 -9.22 3.16 -0.27
CA PHE A 118 -8.18 2.16 -0.03
C PHE A 118 -8.76 0.94 0.65
N TYR A 119 -8.46 -0.26 0.15
CA TYR A 119 -8.78 -1.47 0.88
C TYR A 119 -8.04 -1.51 2.21
N PHE A 120 -8.75 -1.98 3.23
CA PHE A 120 -8.20 -2.27 4.54
C PHE A 120 -8.74 -3.64 4.98
N GLY A 121 -8.33 -4.12 6.15
CA GLY A 121 -8.53 -5.51 6.56
C GLY A 121 -9.94 -5.86 7.00
N LEU A 122 -10.97 -5.23 6.45
CA LEU A 122 -12.37 -5.45 6.79
C LEU A 122 -13.07 -6.20 5.66
N HIS A 123 -13.74 -7.30 5.99
CA HIS A 123 -14.49 -8.09 5.00
C HIS A 123 -15.64 -8.88 5.65
N LYS A 124 -16.50 -9.47 4.84
CA LYS A 124 -17.46 -10.50 5.23
C LYS A 124 -17.54 -11.57 4.14
N GLN A 125 -18.05 -12.76 4.45
CA GLN A 125 -18.12 -13.84 3.46
C GLN A 125 -19.37 -13.74 2.58
N ASN A 126 -20.49 -13.30 3.15
CA ASN A 126 -21.77 -13.13 2.48
C ASN A 126 -22.68 -12.27 3.34
N LEU A 127 -23.87 -11.91 2.85
CA LEU A 127 -24.82 -11.02 3.54
C LEU A 127 -25.15 -11.40 4.99
N ARG A 128 -25.18 -12.68 5.33
CA ARG A 128 -25.58 -13.17 6.67
C ARG A 128 -24.44 -13.19 7.68
N GLU A 129 -23.20 -13.18 7.20
CA GLU A 129 -22.02 -13.21 8.06
C GLU A 129 -21.68 -11.81 8.61
N PRO A 130 -21.09 -11.75 9.82
CA PRO A 130 -20.64 -10.50 10.39
C PRO A 130 -19.47 -9.92 9.61
N TRP A 131 -19.26 -8.61 9.76
CA TRP A 131 -18.01 -7.98 9.36
C TRP A 131 -16.88 -8.44 10.28
N LEU A 132 -15.82 -8.95 9.68
CA LEU A 132 -14.64 -9.45 10.33
C LEU A 132 -13.42 -8.66 9.88
N TRP A 133 -12.50 -8.51 10.81
CA TRP A 133 -11.14 -8.15 10.52
C TRP A 133 -10.39 -9.35 9.91
N VAL A 134 -9.33 -9.12 9.13
CA VAL A 134 -8.53 -10.20 8.54
C VAL A 134 -7.82 -11.10 9.56
N ASP A 135 -7.79 -10.70 10.84
CA ASP A 135 -7.36 -11.55 11.96
C ASP A 135 -8.49 -12.40 12.58
N GLY A 136 -9.70 -12.34 12.03
CA GLY A 136 -10.88 -13.09 12.47
C GLY A 136 -11.70 -12.42 13.57
N THR A 137 -11.26 -11.29 14.13
CA THR A 137 -12.03 -10.58 15.17
C THR A 137 -13.20 -9.81 14.57
N ARG A 138 -14.30 -9.64 15.33
CA ARG A 138 -15.50 -8.93 14.86
C ARG A 138 -15.23 -7.42 14.76
N ALA A 139 -15.78 -6.80 13.73
CA ALA A 139 -15.84 -5.35 13.60
C ALA A 139 -17.21 -4.80 14.05
N GLY A 140 -17.23 -3.50 14.36
CA GLY A 140 -18.46 -2.80 14.68
C GLY A 140 -19.34 -2.54 13.46
N THR A 141 -20.63 -2.38 13.72
CA THR A 141 -21.64 -2.08 12.70
C THR A 141 -22.68 -1.10 13.24
N PRO A 142 -23.26 -0.21 12.42
CA PRO A 142 -24.35 0.65 12.85
C PRO A 142 -25.58 -0.17 13.24
N LEU A 143 -26.41 0.38 14.12
CA LEU A 143 -27.61 -0.29 14.65
C LEU A 143 -28.65 -0.68 13.59
N SER A 144 -28.61 -0.06 12.41
CA SER A 144 -29.65 -0.16 11.36
C SER A 144 -29.41 -1.22 10.29
N ILE A 145 -28.33 -2.01 10.34
CA ILE A 145 -28.09 -3.04 9.30
C ILE A 145 -29.19 -4.11 9.35
N ARG A 146 -29.97 -4.22 8.26
CA ARG A 146 -30.95 -5.32 8.09
C ARG A 146 -30.22 -6.59 7.67
N GLY A 147 -30.35 -7.65 8.48
CA GLY A 147 -29.83 -8.99 8.14
C GLY A 147 -28.41 -9.31 8.64
N GLY A 148 -27.79 -8.43 9.44
CA GLY A 148 -26.51 -8.68 10.10
C GLY A 148 -26.63 -8.77 11.63
N THR A 149 -25.65 -9.40 12.29
CA THR A 149 -25.55 -9.35 13.76
C THR A 149 -25.17 -7.93 14.20
N ARG A 150 -25.96 -7.31 15.09
CA ARG A 150 -25.69 -5.97 15.62
C ARG A 150 -24.50 -6.03 16.60
N ASN A 151 -23.37 -5.39 16.26
CA ASN A 151 -22.23 -5.23 17.17
C ASN A 151 -21.91 -3.73 17.37
N ASN A 152 -22.86 -2.96 17.91
CA ASN A 152 -22.72 -1.50 18.03
C ASN A 152 -21.71 -1.07 19.13
N ASP A 153 -21.34 -1.98 20.03
CA ASP A 153 -20.35 -1.69 21.08
C ASP A 153 -18.89 -1.77 20.58
N LEU A 154 -18.69 -2.31 19.39
CA LEU A 154 -17.38 -2.38 18.74
C LEU A 154 -17.16 -1.16 17.87
N TYR A 155 -15.91 -0.69 17.80
CA TYR A 155 -15.57 0.46 16.98
C TYR A 155 -15.92 0.23 15.50
N HIS A 156 -16.52 1.25 14.90
CA HIS A 156 -16.66 1.36 13.46
C HIS A 156 -16.57 2.80 12.99
N ASN A 157 -16.24 2.99 11.70
CA ASN A 157 -16.23 4.32 11.09
C ASN A 157 -17.00 4.36 9.76
N TRP A 158 -18.06 3.56 9.62
CA TRP A 158 -18.96 3.59 8.47
C TRP A 158 -19.47 5.01 8.15
N LYS A 159 -19.43 5.39 6.87
CA LYS A 159 -19.80 6.73 6.43
C LYS A 159 -21.29 6.81 6.15
N GLY A 160 -22.03 7.63 6.89
CA GLY A 160 -23.44 7.92 6.56
C GLY A 160 -24.31 6.67 6.58
N VAL A 161 -24.77 6.24 5.39
CA VAL A 161 -25.67 5.08 5.22
C VAL A 161 -24.94 3.75 4.98
N GLU A 162 -23.60 3.76 5.03
CA GLU A 162 -22.80 2.53 4.89
C GLU A 162 -22.88 1.65 6.16
N PRO A 163 -22.65 0.32 6.03
CA PRO A 163 -22.54 -0.42 4.77
C PRO A 163 -23.93 -0.63 4.15
N ASN A 164 -24.07 -0.36 2.86
CA ASN A 164 -25.37 -0.38 2.17
C ASN A 164 -25.54 -1.54 1.17
N ASN A 165 -24.47 -2.27 0.86
CA ASN A 165 -24.44 -3.29 -0.19
C ASN A 165 -25.15 -2.84 -1.48
N ALA A 166 -24.94 -1.58 -1.88
CA ALA A 166 -25.64 -0.90 -2.96
C ALA A 166 -25.68 -1.70 -4.26
N ARG A 167 -24.66 -2.53 -4.50
CA ARG A 167 -24.56 -3.35 -5.72
C ARG A 167 -24.70 -4.85 -5.53
N GLY A 168 -25.12 -5.30 -4.35
CA GLY A 168 -25.52 -6.69 -4.11
C GLY A 168 -24.42 -7.65 -3.63
N ASP A 169 -23.14 -7.32 -3.81
CA ASP A 169 -21.98 -8.18 -3.51
C ASP A 169 -20.77 -7.38 -2.97
N GLU A 170 -21.05 -6.35 -2.17
CA GLU A 170 -20.06 -5.45 -1.59
C GLU A 170 -19.64 -5.95 -0.20
N PHE A 171 -18.71 -6.91 -0.19
CA PHE A 171 -18.31 -7.62 1.03
C PHE A 171 -16.90 -7.28 1.52
N CYS A 172 -16.28 -6.25 0.94
CA CYS A 172 -14.96 -5.77 1.35
C CYS A 172 -15.00 -4.29 1.74
N GLY A 173 -14.36 -3.96 2.84
CA GLY A 173 -14.30 -2.60 3.36
C GLY A 173 -13.24 -1.78 2.63
N SER A 174 -13.59 -0.55 2.27
CA SER A 174 -12.66 0.48 1.85
C SER A 174 -12.74 1.72 2.75
N LEU A 175 -11.64 2.45 2.83
CA LEU A 175 -11.52 3.70 3.58
C LEU A 175 -11.41 4.88 2.61
N PHE A 176 -12.29 5.88 2.76
CA PHE A 176 -12.22 7.14 2.02
C PHE A 176 -11.02 7.96 2.48
N ALA A 177 -10.08 8.24 1.58
CA ALA A 177 -8.89 9.04 1.86
C ALA A 177 -9.21 10.44 2.43
N SER A 178 -10.35 11.01 2.02
CA SER A 178 -10.75 12.36 2.44
C SER A 178 -11.22 12.46 3.89
N SER A 179 -11.73 11.36 4.48
CA SER A 179 -12.43 11.43 5.77
C SER A 179 -12.16 10.26 6.71
N GLY A 180 -11.46 9.22 6.27
CA GLY A 180 -11.29 7.98 7.04
C GLY A 180 -12.55 7.12 7.14
N GLY A 181 -13.66 7.60 6.60
CA GLY A 181 -14.96 6.92 6.65
C GLY A 181 -14.94 5.64 5.82
N TRP A 182 -15.66 4.62 6.27
CA TRP A 182 -15.70 3.32 5.61
C TRP A 182 -16.85 3.22 4.62
N ASN A 183 -16.61 2.45 3.57
CA ASN A 183 -17.57 2.05 2.56
C ASN A 183 -17.45 0.54 2.34
N ASP A 184 -18.54 -0.14 2.04
CA ASP A 184 -18.49 -1.48 1.51
C ASP A 184 -18.43 -1.42 -0.01
N ILE A 185 -17.51 -2.18 -0.59
CA ILE A 185 -17.30 -2.30 -2.03
C ILE A 185 -17.06 -3.77 -2.39
N TYR A 186 -17.08 -4.07 -3.69
CA TYR A 186 -16.68 -5.38 -4.19
C TYR A 186 -15.30 -5.78 -3.68
N CYS A 187 -15.06 -7.08 -3.57
CA CYS A 187 -13.73 -7.58 -3.22
C CYS A 187 -12.79 -7.67 -4.44
N ASP A 188 -13.32 -7.55 -5.65
CA ASP A 188 -12.64 -7.71 -6.94
C ASP A 188 -12.10 -6.41 -7.57
#